data_AF-A0A7W8VGS0-F1
#
_entry.id   AF-A0A7W8VGS0-F1
#
_cell.length_a   1.000
_cell.length_b   1.000
_cell.length_c   1.000
_cell.angle_alpha   90.00
_cell.angle_beta   90.00
_cell.angle_gamma   90.00
#
_symmetry.space_group_name_H-M   'P 1'
#
loop_
_entity.id
_entity.type
_entity.pdbx_description
1 polymer ?
#
loop_
_entity_poly.entity_id
_entity_poly.type
_entity_poly.pdbx_seq_one_letter_code
_entity_poly.pdbx_strand_id
1 'polypeptide(L)' 'MSQAPGARSAAAPAGSGPARAPVAVTSACTGCGACLLTCPEHAIRPHGRPLDVLPELCTGCLECVEVCPADAITELEGPG' A
#
# COMPACT_ATOMS: atom_id res chain seq x y z
N MET A 1 2.57 -45.02 4.38
CA MET A 1 1.37 -44.18 4.28
C MET A 1 1.77 -42.75 4.65
N SER A 2 2.58 -42.13 3.79
CA SER A 2 3.05 -40.75 3.93
C SER A 2 1.91 -39.81 3.61
N GLN A 3 1.52 -38.91 4.52
CA GLN A 3 1.15 -37.51 4.20
C GLN A 3 1.33 -36.65 5.46
N ALA A 4 2.35 -35.79 5.44
CA ALA A 4 2.48 -34.65 6.36
C ALA A 4 1.66 -33.46 5.80
N PRO A 5 1.05 -32.63 6.67
CA PRO A 5 0.22 -31.51 6.23
C PRO A 5 1.08 -30.38 5.64
N GLY A 6 0.72 -29.93 4.43
CA GLY A 6 1.35 -28.81 3.74
C GLY A 6 1.10 -27.50 4.48
N ALA A 7 2.11 -27.06 5.24
CA ALA A 7 2.14 -25.75 5.85
C ALA A 7 3.13 -24.86 5.09
N ARG A 8 2.71 -23.60 4.89
CA ARG A 8 3.53 -22.39 4.71
C ARG A 8 3.86 -21.98 3.28
N SER A 9 2.88 -21.33 2.62
CA SER A 9 3.24 -20.20 1.75
C SER A 9 3.72 -19.06 2.64
N ALA A 10 5.03 -19.00 2.86
CA ALA A 10 5.68 -17.82 3.39
C ALA A 10 5.64 -16.75 2.29
N ALA A 11 4.93 -15.65 2.56
CA ALA A 11 5.10 -14.42 1.80
C ALA A 11 6.60 -14.07 1.83
N ALA A 12 7.20 -13.95 0.65
CA ALA A 12 8.60 -13.55 0.52
C ALA A 12 8.79 -12.16 1.17
N PRO A 13 9.92 -11.90 1.87
CA PRO A 13 10.12 -10.62 2.50
C PRO A 13 10.33 -9.55 1.43
N ALA A 14 9.49 -8.53 1.47
CA ALA A 14 9.60 -7.33 0.66
C ALA A 14 10.97 -6.66 0.88
N GLY A 15 11.62 -6.34 -0.24
CA GLY A 15 12.62 -5.28 -0.46
C GLY A 15 13.58 -4.91 0.66
N SER A 16 14.86 -5.25 0.48
CA SER A 16 16.01 -4.83 1.29
C SER A 16 16.49 -3.38 1.04
N GLY A 17 15.56 -2.43 0.92
CA GLY A 17 15.87 -0.99 0.80
C GLY A 17 15.25 -0.16 1.94
N PRO A 18 15.73 1.08 2.21
CA PRO A 18 15.04 1.98 3.13
C PRO A 18 13.65 2.25 2.57
N ALA A 19 12.63 1.66 3.20
CA ALA A 19 11.26 1.73 2.74
C ALA A 19 10.77 3.18 2.77
N ARG A 20 10.83 3.85 1.63
CA ARG A 20 9.95 4.97 1.32
C ARG A 20 8.90 4.42 0.39
N ALA A 21 7.63 4.55 0.77
CA ALA A 21 6.56 4.28 -0.17
C ALA A 21 6.74 5.24 -1.35
N PRO A 22 6.66 4.78 -2.60
CA PRO A 22 6.71 5.65 -3.76
C PRO A 22 5.42 6.48 -3.91
N VAL A 23 4.55 6.52 -2.90
CA VAL A 23 3.29 7.28 -2.88
C VAL A 23 3.12 8.01 -1.54
N ALA A 24 2.47 9.17 -1.58
CA ALA A 24 2.05 9.92 -0.40
C ALA A 24 0.58 10.33 -0.50
N VAL A 25 -0.10 10.39 0.64
CA VAL A 25 -1.47 10.91 0.74
C VAL A 25 -1.42 12.38 1.17
N THR A 26 -2.02 13.26 0.38
CA THR A 26 -2.02 14.70 0.57
C THR A 26 -3.21 15.18 1.41
N SER A 27 -3.20 16.45 1.79
CA SER A 27 -4.31 17.09 2.53
C SER A 27 -5.65 17.12 1.77
N ALA A 28 -5.68 16.80 0.48
CA ALA A 28 -6.92 16.63 -0.29
C ALA A 28 -7.70 15.35 0.11
N CYS A 29 -7.09 14.47 0.90
CA CYS A 29 -7.71 13.23 1.33
C CYS A 29 -9.00 13.46 2.14
N THR A 30 -10.12 12.99 1.61
CA THR A 30 -11.42 13.03 2.29
C THR A 30 -11.61 11.89 3.27
N GLY A 31 -10.74 10.88 3.25
CA GLY A 31 -10.86 9.66 4.05
C GLY A 31 -12.01 8.75 3.62
N CYS A 32 -12.35 8.71 2.32
CA CYS A 32 -13.42 7.88 1.76
C CYS A 32 -13.15 6.37 1.90
N GLY A 33 -11.89 5.96 2.05
CA GLY A 33 -11.49 4.57 2.25
C GLY A 33 -11.36 3.71 0.99
N ALA A 34 -11.57 4.25 -0.22
CA ALA A 34 -11.43 3.48 -1.47
C ALA A 34 -10.04 2.82 -1.59
N CYS A 35 -8.99 3.55 -1.25
CA CYS A 35 -7.61 3.04 -1.25
C CYS A 35 -7.36 1.94 -0.20
N LEU A 36 -8.12 1.91 0.90
CA LEU A 36 -8.02 0.86 1.92
C LEU A 36 -8.53 -0.49 1.39
N LEU A 37 -9.55 -0.46 0.54
CA LEU A 37 -10.18 -1.66 -0.01
C LEU A 37 -9.39 -2.27 -1.17
N THR A 38 -8.67 -1.44 -1.92
CA THR A 38 -7.95 -1.89 -3.12
C THR A 38 -6.50 -2.27 -2.86
N CYS A 39 -5.88 -1.77 -1.78
CA CYS A 39 -4.46 -2.03 -1.50
C CYS A 39 -4.24 -3.51 -1.11
N PRO A 40 -3.56 -4.33 -1.96
CA PRO A 40 -3.41 -5.77 -1.70
C PRO A 40 -2.57 -6.07 -0.46
N GLU A 41 -1.59 -5.20 -0.19
CA GLU A 41 -0.68 -5.31 0.96
C GLU A 41 -1.25 -4.68 2.24
N HIS A 42 -2.43 -4.05 2.16
CA HIS A 42 -3.03 -3.27 3.25
C HIS A 42 -2.05 -2.24 3.85
N ALA A 43 -1.25 -1.60 2.98
CA ALA A 43 -0.25 -0.61 3.35
C ALA A 43 -0.85 0.72 3.82
N ILE A 44 -2.15 0.98 3.58
CA ILE A 44 -2.79 2.25 3.95
C ILE A 44 -3.62 2.07 5.23
N ARG A 45 -3.49 3.00 6.19
CA ARG A 45 -4.15 2.94 7.51
C ARG A 45 -5.00 4.17 7.82
N PRO A 46 -6.16 4.00 8.47
CA PRO A 46 -7.01 5.10 8.92
C PRO A 46 -6.60 5.64 10.29
N HIS A 47 -5.33 5.98 10.49
CA HIS A 47 -4.84 6.58 11.76
C HIS A 47 -4.97 8.11 11.79
N GLY A 48 -5.37 8.74 10.68
CA GLY A 48 -5.57 10.19 10.58
C GLY A 48 -6.21 10.61 9.26
N ARG A 49 -6.27 11.93 9.05
CA ARG A 49 -6.53 12.55 7.76
C ARG A 49 -5.42 13.58 7.50
N PRO A 50 -4.57 13.39 6.48
CA PRO A 50 -4.59 12.31 5.48
C PRO A 50 -4.39 10.90 6.06
N LEU A 51 -4.80 9.89 5.28
CA LEU A 51 -4.55 8.49 5.62
C LEU A 51 -3.04 8.20 5.57
N ASP A 52 -2.55 7.28 6.41
CA ASP A 52 -1.13 6.99 6.50
C ASP A 52 -0.73 5.82 5.60
N VAL A 53 0.43 5.93 4.93
CA VAL A 53 1.02 4.84 4.15
C VAL A 53 2.16 4.23 4.96
N LEU A 54 2.08 2.92 5.19
CA LEU A 54 3.13 2.10 5.79
C LEU A 54 4.12 1.71 4.70
N PRO A 55 5.29 2.37 4.61
CA PRO A 55 6.21 2.15 3.50
C PRO A 55 6.78 0.74 3.47
N GLU A 56 6.89 0.08 4.62
CA GLU A 56 7.36 -1.30 4.74
C GLU A 56 6.42 -2.35 4.12
N LEU A 57 5.15 -1.99 3.90
CA LEU A 57 4.17 -2.84 3.22
C LEU A 57 3.90 -2.38 1.77
N CYS A 58 4.27 -1.15 1.42
CA CYS A 58 3.96 -0.60 0.11
C CYS A 58 4.87 -1.20 -0.97
N THR A 59 4.29 -1.91 -1.93
CA THR A 59 5.01 -2.47 -3.09
C THR A 59 5.11 -1.52 -4.28
N GLY A 60 4.49 -0.34 -4.19
CA GLY A 60 4.44 0.61 -5.30
C GLY A 60 3.57 0.15 -6.47
N CYS A 61 2.50 -0.61 -6.22
CA CYS A 61 1.57 -1.07 -7.26
C CYS A 61 0.67 0.01 -7.87
N LEU A 62 0.62 1.20 -7.25
CA LEU A 62 -0.10 2.40 -7.71
C LEU A 62 -1.63 2.31 -7.81
N GLU A 63 -2.25 1.17 -7.50
CA GLU A 63 -3.71 1.00 -7.50
C GLU A 63 -4.44 2.04 -6.62
N CYS A 64 -3.81 2.48 -5.53
CA CYS A 64 -4.38 3.51 -4.66
C CYS A 64 -4.44 4.89 -5.34
N VAL A 65 -3.54 5.19 -6.28
CA VAL A 65 -3.54 6.43 -7.06
C VAL A 65 -4.74 6.43 -7.99
N GLU A 66 -4.89 5.37 -8.78
CA GLU A 66 -5.97 5.20 -9.76
C GLU A 66 -7.37 5.21 -9.13
N VAL A 67 -7.54 4.61 -7.94
CA VAL A 67 -8.86 4.52 -7.30
C VAL A 67 -9.27 5.79 -6.57
N CYS A 68 -8.36 6.75 -6.32
CA CYS A 68 -8.64 7.86 -5.41
C CYS A 68 -9.59 8.88 -6.07
N PRO A 69 -10.86 9.00 -5.62
CA PRO A 69 -11.81 9.93 -6.26
C PRO A 69 -11.53 11.41 -5.94
N ALA A 70 -10.56 11.69 -5.08
CA ALA A 70 -10.17 13.03 -4.65
C ALA A 70 -8.79 13.43 -5.18
N ASP A 71 -8.17 12.60 -6.04
CA ASP A 71 -6.81 12.79 -6.55
C ASP A 71 -5.79 13.09 -5.43
N ALA A 72 -6.01 12.50 -4.26
CA ALA A 72 -5.30 12.84 -3.03
C ALA A 72 -4.04 11.99 -2.81
N ILE A 73 -3.73 11.06 -3.70
CA ILE A 73 -2.57 10.15 -3.58
C ILE A 73 -1.64 10.40 -4.76
N THR A 74 -0.39 10.78 -4.48
CA THR A 74 0.59 11.18 -5.50
C THR A 74 1.81 10.28 -5.47
N GLU A 75 2.32 9.92 -6.64
CA GLU A 75 3.63 9.28 -6.79
C GLU A 75 4.74 10.25 -6.40
N LEU A 76 5.66 9.78 -5.55
CA LEU A 76 6.82 10.55 -5.12
C LEU A 76 8.02 10.37 -6.07
N GLU A 77 8.04 9.28 -6.84
CA GLU A 77 9.14 8.92 -7.72
C GLU A 77 8.63 8.33 -9.03
N GLY A 78 8.29 9.21 -9.98
CA GLY A 78 8.11 8.86 -11.39
C GLY A 78 8.61 10.02 -12.27
N PRO A 79 9.59 9.81 -13.17
CA PRO A 79 9.92 10.79 -14.21
C PRO A 79 8.78 10.82 -15.24
N GLY A 80 8.47 12.01 -15.74
CA GLY A 80 7.58 12.18 -16.91
C GLY A 80 8.10 11.51 -18.17
#